data_AF-A0A2N6D6P0-F1
#
_entry.id   AF-A0A2N6D6P0-F1
#
_cell.length_a   1.000
_cell.length_b   1.000
_cell.length_c   1.000
_cell.angle_alpha   90.00
_cell.angle_beta   90.00
_cell.angle_gamma   90.00
#
_symmetry.space_group_name_H-M   'P 1'
#
loop_
_entity.id
_entity.type
_entity.pdbx_description
1 polymer ?
#
loop_
_entity_poly.entity_id
_entity_poly.type
_entity_poly.pdbx_seq_one_letter_code
_entity_poly.pdbx_strand_id
1 'polypeptide(L)'
;MLKRIFIMTLVVSLFISCAKRVPHTVQAYQPGDEARKCSSLLSEVSYYHNKISGKMGEVNSRTGKNAALGVAGVFLIVPWFFMDMSGAEKTELESYKMRIDRLQLIAMDKECNFTPVKFENIEEKNSEARNELENSETPE
;
A
#
# COMPACT_ATOMS: atom_id res chain seq x y z
N MET A 1 2.93 47.76 1.86
CA MET A 1 2.39 46.97 3.00
C MET A 1 1.30 46.01 2.54
N LEU A 2 0.21 46.48 1.91
CA LEU A 2 -0.93 45.66 1.48
C LEU A 2 -0.58 44.50 0.52
N LYS A 3 0.35 44.72 -0.42
CA LYS A 3 0.83 43.69 -1.36
C LYS A 3 1.54 42.52 -0.67
N ARG A 4 2.26 42.77 0.42
CA ARG A 4 2.98 41.74 1.20
C ARG A 4 2.01 40.92 2.06
N ILE A 5 0.97 41.58 2.58
CA ILE A 5 -0.10 40.92 3.34
C ILE A 5 -0.86 39.95 2.44
N PHE A 6 -1.23 40.37 1.22
CA PHE A 6 -1.92 39.51 0.25
C PHE A 6 -1.13 38.24 -0.11
N ILE A 7 0.17 38.38 -0.35
CA ILE A 7 1.05 37.25 -0.68
C ILE A 7 1.15 36.28 0.51
N MET A 8 1.25 36.79 1.74
CA MET A 8 1.30 35.94 2.95
C MET A 8 0.00 35.19 3.20
N THR A 9 -1.16 35.83 3.01
CA THR A 9 -2.46 35.14 3.10
C THR A 9 -2.65 34.06 2.03
N LEU A 10 -2.14 34.28 0.82
CA LEU A 10 -2.22 33.31 -0.27
C LEU A 10 -1.34 32.08 0.01
N VAL A 11 -0.13 32.28 0.55
CA VAL A 11 0.77 31.19 0.93
C VAL A 11 0.21 30.35 2.09
N VAL A 12 -0.40 30.97 3.09
CA VAL A 12 -1.02 30.24 4.22
C VAL A 12 -2.21 29.39 3.76
N SER A 13 -2.97 29.84 2.76
CA SER A 13 -4.11 29.09 2.24
C SER A 13 -3.73 27.76 1.56
N LEU A 14 -2.49 27.64 1.08
CA LEU A 14 -1.98 26.43 0.42
C LEU A 14 -1.67 25.29 1.40
N PHE A 15 -1.58 25.57 2.71
CA PHE A 15 -1.28 24.56 3.73
C PHE A 15 -2.53 23.91 4.37
N ILE A 16 -3.74 24.25 3.92
CA ILE A 16 -5.00 23.78 4.56
C ILE A 16 -5.46 22.40 4.02
N SER A 17 -4.82 21.84 2.99
CA SER A 17 -5.28 20.59 2.36
C SER A 17 -4.37 19.39 2.61
N CYS A 18 -4.38 18.87 3.85
CA CYS A 18 -4.07 17.45 4.09
C CYS A 18 -5.37 16.71 4.40
N ALA A 19 -6.17 16.44 3.37
CA ALA A 19 -7.37 15.63 3.47
C ALA A 19 -6.98 14.16 3.69
N LYS A 20 -6.81 13.75 4.96
CA LYS A 20 -6.63 12.34 5.31
C LYS A 20 -7.97 11.63 5.13
N ARG A 21 -8.06 10.73 4.15
CA ARG A 21 -9.25 9.87 3.98
C ARG A 21 -9.34 8.87 5.14
N VAL A 22 -10.56 8.49 5.52
CA VAL A 22 -10.79 7.40 6.46
C VAL A 22 -10.48 6.06 5.76
N PRO A 23 -9.75 5.12 6.38
CA PRO A 23 -9.52 3.80 5.80
C PRO A 23 -10.80 2.97 5.73
N HIS A 24 -10.97 2.23 4.63
CA HIS A 24 -12.01 1.21 4.50
C HIS A 24 -11.47 -0.14 4.97
N THR A 25 -11.56 -0.43 6.27
CA THR A 25 -11.04 -1.67 6.84
C THR A 25 -12.08 -2.78 6.83
N VAL A 26 -11.62 -4.01 6.65
CA VAL A 26 -12.44 -5.22 6.83
C VAL A 26 -12.04 -5.91 8.13
N GLN A 27 -13.02 -6.47 8.85
CA GLN A 27 -12.74 -7.25 10.05
C GLN A 27 -12.08 -8.57 9.67
N ALA A 28 -10.99 -8.94 10.35
CA ALA A 28 -10.31 -10.21 10.10
C ALA A 28 -11.26 -11.41 10.31
N TYR A 29 -12.05 -11.36 11.39
CA TYR A 29 -13.07 -12.35 11.73
C TYR A 29 -14.48 -11.84 11.42
N GLN A 30 -15.32 -12.67 10.79
CA GLN A 30 -16.75 -12.41 10.67
C GLN A 30 -17.55 -13.60 11.23
N PRO A 31 -18.63 -13.33 11.99
CA PRO A 31 -19.47 -14.40 12.51
C PRO A 31 -20.09 -15.20 11.36
N GLY A 32 -20.00 -16.52 11.45
CA GLY A 32 -20.53 -17.44 10.43
C GLY A 32 -19.54 -17.83 9.33
N ASP A 33 -18.29 -17.34 9.34
CA ASP A 33 -17.28 -17.81 8.37
C ASP A 33 -17.02 -19.32 8.45
N GLU A 34 -17.12 -19.87 9.66
CA GLU A 34 -16.98 -21.31 9.92
C GLU A 34 -18.14 -22.13 9.34
N ALA A 35 -19.29 -21.53 9.03
CA ALA A 35 -20.40 -22.22 8.38
C ALA A 35 -20.31 -22.16 6.84
N ARG A 36 -19.35 -21.41 6.28
CA ARG A 36 -19.25 -21.21 4.84
C ARG A 36 -18.63 -22.41 4.12
N LYS A 37 -19.00 -22.56 2.85
CA LYS A 37 -18.46 -23.57 1.92
C LYS A 37 -17.06 -23.17 1.47
N CYS A 38 -16.16 -24.15 1.25
CA CYS A 38 -14.80 -23.91 0.77
C CYS A 38 -14.73 -23.03 -0.49
N SER A 39 -15.65 -23.21 -1.45
CA SER A 39 -15.71 -22.39 -2.66
C SER A 39 -15.99 -20.92 -2.37
N SER A 40 -16.84 -20.62 -1.38
CA SER A 40 -17.13 -19.26 -0.95
C SER A 40 -15.92 -18.62 -0.28
N LEU A 41 -15.24 -19.37 0.61
CA LEU A 41 -14.00 -18.91 1.24
C LEU A 41 -12.92 -18.59 0.20
N LEU A 42 -12.70 -19.47 -0.77
CA LEU A 42 -11.71 -19.28 -1.82
C LEU A 42 -12.04 -18.12 -2.75
N SER A 43 -13.32 -17.93 -3.07
CA SER A 43 -13.77 -16.77 -3.88
C SER A 43 -13.49 -15.44 -3.17
N GLU A 44 -13.61 -15.39 -1.84
CA GLU A 44 -13.32 -14.20 -1.06
C GLU A 44 -11.82 -13.95 -0.92
N VAL A 45 -11.02 -15.01 -0.71
CA VAL A 45 -9.55 -14.92 -0.74
C VAL A 45 -9.10 -14.34 -2.09
N SER A 46 -9.61 -14.86 -3.20
CA SER A 46 -9.28 -14.35 -4.54
C SER A 46 -9.72 -12.89 -4.73
N TYR A 47 -10.91 -12.52 -4.25
CA TYR A 47 -11.42 -11.16 -4.32
C TYR A 47 -10.50 -10.15 -3.62
N TYR A 48 -10.09 -10.42 -2.37
CA TYR A 48 -9.19 -9.54 -1.63
C TYR A 48 -7.76 -9.58 -2.16
N HIS A 49 -7.29 -10.74 -2.63
CA HIS A 49 -5.99 -10.85 -3.28
C HIS A 49 -5.90 -9.97 -4.53
N ASN A 50 -6.94 -9.96 -5.38
CA ASN A 50 -6.99 -9.09 -6.55
C ASN A 50 -7.03 -7.60 -6.19
N LYS A 51 -7.68 -7.22 -5.08
CA LYS A 51 -7.63 -5.84 -4.56
C LYS A 51 -6.23 -5.44 -4.13
N ILE A 52 -5.51 -6.34 -3.44
CA ILE A 52 -4.13 -6.12 -3.01
C ILE A 52 -3.22 -5.96 -4.23
N SER A 53 -3.27 -6.90 -5.18
CA SER A 53 -2.44 -6.88 -6.39
C SER A 53 -2.74 -5.67 -7.29
N GLY A 54 -4.01 -5.27 -7.41
CA GLY A 54 -4.40 -4.07 -8.15
C GLY A 54 -3.81 -2.79 -7.54
N LYS A 55 -3.89 -2.64 -6.21
CA LYS A 55 -3.28 -1.50 -5.49
C LYS A 55 -1.76 -1.50 -5.64
N MET A 56 -1.10 -2.66 -5.52
CA MET A 56 0.36 -2.75 -5.70
C MET A 56 0.82 -2.39 -7.12
N GLY A 57 0.08 -2.83 -8.15
CA GLY A 57 0.38 -2.45 -9.53
C GLY A 57 0.23 -0.95 -9.80
N GLU A 58 -0.79 -0.32 -9.23
CA GLU A 58 -1.00 1.12 -9.33
C GLU A 58 0.12 1.90 -8.65
N VAL A 59 0.58 1.44 -7.48
CA VAL A 59 1.68 2.04 -6.72
C VAL A 59 2.99 1.97 -7.51
N ASN A 60 3.34 0.81 -8.08
CA ASN A 60 4.53 0.67 -8.91
C ASN A 60 4.50 1.59 -10.15
N SER A 61 3.34 1.71 -10.80
CA SER A 61 3.18 2.58 -11.97
C SER A 61 3.35 4.07 -11.64
N ARG A 62 2.92 4.49 -10.44
CA ARG A 62 3.06 5.87 -9.95
C ARG A 62 4.50 6.15 -9.50
N THR A 63 5.15 5.19 -8.85
CA THR A 63 6.57 5.28 -8.47
C THR A 63 7.48 5.39 -9.69
N GLY A 64 7.27 4.60 -10.73
CA GLY A 64 8.11 4.65 -11.95
C GLY A 64 7.99 5.96 -12.72
N LYS A 65 6.80 6.56 -12.78
CA LYS A 65 6.58 7.86 -13.44
C LYS A 65 7.16 9.04 -12.65
N ASN A 66 7.13 8.97 -11.32
CA ASN A 66 7.68 10.01 -10.44
C ASN A 66 9.20 9.88 -10.24
N ALA A 67 9.77 8.67 -10.33
CA ALA A 67 11.22 8.45 -10.29
C ALA A 67 11.93 9.12 -11.48
N ALA A 68 11.34 9.06 -12.68
CA ALA A 68 11.88 9.73 -13.87
C ALA A 68 11.85 11.28 -13.75
N LEU A 69 10.88 11.83 -13.04
CA LEU A 69 10.79 13.27 -12.75
C LEU A 69 11.76 13.72 -11.64
N GLY A 70 12.16 12.81 -10.74
CA GLY A 70 13.13 13.07 -9.67
C GLY A 70 14.57 13.32 -10.17
N VAL A 71 14.93 12.81 -11.36
CA VAL A 71 16.23 13.07 -11.99
C VAL A 71 16.31 14.49 -12.57
N ALA A 72 15.16 15.08 -12.94
CA ALA A 72 15.08 16.40 -13.56
C ALA A 72 15.11 17.57 -12.57
N GLY A 73 15.02 17.29 -11.27
CA GLY A 73 15.20 18.28 -10.21
C GLY A 73 14.62 17.81 -8.89
N VAL A 74 15.28 18.19 -7.79
CA VAL A 74 14.80 18.14 -6.41
C VAL A 74 15.25 16.92 -5.57
N PHE A 75 16.54 16.87 -5.28
CA PHE A 75 17.16 15.97 -4.27
C PHE A 75 16.75 16.28 -2.80
N LEU A 76 15.79 17.19 -2.55
CA LEU A 76 15.37 17.65 -1.21
C LEU A 76 13.86 17.52 -0.90
N ILE A 77 13.00 17.17 -1.86
CA ILE A 77 11.54 16.99 -1.65
C ILE A 77 11.13 15.50 -1.69
N VAL A 78 12.01 14.62 -2.17
CA VAL A 78 11.78 13.17 -2.27
C VAL A 78 11.43 12.52 -0.91
N PRO A 79 12.03 12.87 0.25
CA PRO A 79 11.57 12.26 1.50
C PRO A 79 10.13 12.66 1.88
N TRP A 80 9.64 13.83 1.46
CA TRP A 80 8.33 14.35 1.84
C TRP A 80 7.21 13.89 0.90
N PHE A 81 7.48 13.77 -0.40
CA PHE A 81 6.49 13.34 -1.40
C PHE A 81 6.25 11.81 -1.40
N PHE A 82 7.18 11.04 -0.82
CA PHE A 82 7.09 9.58 -0.70
C PHE A 82 6.74 9.10 0.72
N MET A 83 6.42 9.99 1.67
CA MET A 83 6.16 9.61 3.07
C MET A 83 4.73 9.11 3.37
N ASP A 84 3.77 9.24 2.45
CA ASP A 84 2.39 8.84 2.75
C ASP A 84 1.74 8.21 1.51
N MET A 85 2.06 6.92 1.25
CA MET A 85 0.94 6.00 1.04
C MET A 85 0.02 6.26 2.22
N SER A 86 -1.00 7.11 2.03
CA SER A 86 -1.82 7.68 3.10
C SER A 86 -1.99 6.63 4.18
N GLY A 87 -1.70 6.89 5.46
CA GLY A 87 -1.78 5.83 6.48
C GLY A 87 -3.04 4.96 6.37
N ALA A 88 -4.14 5.53 5.85
CA ALA A 88 -5.35 4.83 5.44
C ALA A 88 -5.17 3.68 4.42
N GLU A 89 -4.36 3.83 3.38
CA GLU A 89 -4.06 2.79 2.40
C GLU A 89 -3.26 1.64 3.01
N LYS A 90 -2.26 1.95 3.86
CA LYS A 90 -1.51 0.92 4.60
C LYS A 90 -2.44 0.13 5.52
N THR A 91 -3.27 0.81 6.31
CA THR A 91 -4.25 0.18 7.21
C THR A 91 -5.30 -0.63 6.44
N GLU A 92 -5.75 -0.16 5.28
CA GLU A 92 -6.68 -0.91 4.41
C GLU A 92 -6.02 -2.18 3.87
N LEU A 93 -4.78 -2.09 3.38
CA LEU A 93 -4.03 -3.24 2.88
C LEU A 93 -3.79 -4.28 3.97
N GLU A 94 -3.39 -3.83 5.15
CA GLU A 94 -3.18 -4.68 6.32
C GLU A 94 -4.47 -5.40 6.72
N SER A 95 -5.61 -4.71 6.70
CA SER A 95 -6.92 -5.32 7.00
C SER A 95 -7.30 -6.43 6.01
N TYR A 96 -7.00 -6.26 4.72
CA TYR A 96 -7.23 -7.31 3.71
C TYR A 96 -6.31 -8.51 3.90
N LYS A 97 -5.04 -8.28 4.27
CA LYS A 97 -4.10 -9.37 4.60
C LYS A 97 -4.61 -10.17 5.79
N MET A 98 -4.94 -9.51 6.91
CA MET A 98 -5.47 -10.19 8.09
C MET A 98 -6.74 -11.00 7.79
N ARG A 99 -7.62 -10.47 6.93
CA ARG A 99 -8.82 -11.18 6.48
C ARG A 99 -8.48 -12.45 5.72
N ILE A 100 -7.55 -12.37 4.76
CA ILE A 100 -7.11 -13.54 3.99
C ILE A 100 -6.46 -14.58 4.91
N ASP A 101 -5.58 -14.16 5.81
CA ASP A 101 -4.92 -15.06 6.76
C ASP A 101 -5.95 -15.82 7.61
N ARG A 102 -6.99 -15.12 8.11
CA ARG A 102 -8.07 -15.77 8.86
C ARG A 102 -8.86 -16.77 8.01
N LEU A 103 -9.18 -16.42 6.76
CA LEU A 103 -9.90 -17.32 5.85
C LEU A 103 -9.06 -18.54 5.49
N GLN A 104 -7.74 -18.40 5.36
CA GLN A 104 -6.82 -19.52 5.14
C GLN A 104 -6.79 -20.44 6.35
N LEU A 105 -6.74 -19.93 7.58
CA LEU A 105 -6.81 -20.74 8.79
C LEU A 105 -8.12 -21.57 8.84
N ILE A 106 -9.25 -20.94 8.53
CA ILE A 106 -10.55 -21.65 8.48
C ILE A 106 -10.56 -22.68 7.34
N ALA A 107 -9.96 -22.36 6.20
CA ALA A 107 -9.85 -23.30 5.08
C ALA A 107 -8.96 -24.51 5.41
N MET A 108 -7.90 -24.32 6.20
CA MET A 108 -7.04 -25.40 6.71
C MET A 108 -7.79 -26.28 7.71
N ASP A 109 -8.50 -25.68 8.66
CA ASP A 109 -9.33 -26.40 9.65
C ASP A 109 -10.42 -27.25 8.99
N LYS A 110 -10.95 -26.77 7.85
CA LYS A 110 -11.94 -27.48 7.04
C LYS A 110 -11.35 -28.45 6.01
N GLU A 111 -10.03 -28.62 5.97
CA GLU A 111 -9.33 -29.46 4.97
C GLU A 111 -9.71 -29.10 3.52
N CYS A 112 -9.97 -27.81 3.25
CA CYS A 112 -10.27 -27.36 1.90
C CYS A 112 -9.04 -27.56 0.99
N ASN A 113 -9.25 -27.95 -0.27
CA ASN A 113 -8.19 -27.94 -1.27
C ASN A 113 -7.93 -26.50 -1.73
N PHE A 114 -6.90 -25.86 -1.17
CA PHE A 114 -6.50 -24.50 -1.54
C PHE A 114 -4.99 -24.33 -1.49
N THR A 115 -4.48 -23.39 -2.30
CA THR A 115 -3.09 -22.95 -2.23
C THR A 115 -3.00 -21.72 -1.33
N PRO A 116 -2.17 -21.73 -0.27
CA PRO A 116 -2.01 -20.57 0.59
C PRO A 116 -1.39 -19.41 -0.19
N VAL A 117 -2.00 -18.23 -0.05
CA VAL A 117 -1.53 -16.99 -0.62
C VAL A 117 -0.52 -16.37 0.34
N LYS A 118 0.71 -16.15 -0.12
CA LYS A 118 1.75 -15.44 0.62
C LYS A 118 1.90 -14.03 0.05
N PHE A 119 1.92 -13.03 0.92
CA PHE A 119 2.23 -11.65 0.55
C PHE A 119 3.70 -11.37 0.80
N GLU A 120 4.45 -11.03 -0.24
CA GLU A 120 5.84 -10.58 -0.13
C GLU A 120 5.87 -9.18 0.53
N ASN A 121 6.79 -8.96 1.46
CA ASN A 121 6.94 -7.66 2.11
C ASN A 121 7.69 -6.71 1.17
N ILE A 122 7.01 -5.65 0.75
CA ILE A 122 7.58 -4.61 -0.12
C ILE A 122 8.81 -3.96 0.53
N GLU A 123 8.88 -3.87 1.85
CA GLU A 123 10.04 -3.34 2.58
C GLU A 123 11.30 -4.19 2.37
N GLU A 124 11.14 -5.52 2.34
CA GLU A 124 12.22 -6.49 2.12
C GLU A 124 12.73 -6.39 0.68
N LYS A 125 11.80 -6.38 -0.28
CA LYS A 125 12.10 -6.25 -1.72
C LYS A 125 12.73 -4.92 -2.10
N ASN A 126 12.30 -3.82 -1.47
CA ASN A 126 12.91 -2.50 -1.66
C ASN A 126 14.30 -2.42 -1.04
N SER A 127 14.55 -3.14 0.06
CA SER A 127 15.90 -3.24 0.64
C SER A 127 16.85 -4.05 -0.24
N GLU A 128 16.37 -5.16 -0.83
CA GLU A 128 17.10 -5.96 -1.81
C GLU A 128 17.43 -5.15 -3.07
N ALA A 129 16.43 -4.48 -3.66
CA ALA A 129 16.62 -3.64 -4.83
C ALA A 129 17.57 -2.45 -4.57
N ARG A 130 17.55 -1.87 -3.36
CA ARG A 130 18.49 -0.81 -2.97
C ARG A 130 19.92 -1.34 -2.82
N ASN A 131 20.09 -2.51 -2.21
CA ASN A 131 21.40 -3.15 -2.07
C ASN A 131 21.97 -3.58 -3.42
N GLU A 132 21.12 -3.96 -4.38
CA GLU A 132 21.52 -4.35 -5.73
C GLU A 132 21.93 -3.13 -6.59
N LEU A 133 21.25 -1.99 -6.41
CA LEU A 133 21.65 -0.70 -6.99
C LEU A 133 22.96 -0.17 -6.36
N GLU A 134 23.14 -0.30 -5.05
CA GLU A 134 24.37 0.10 -4.34
C GLU A 134 25.59 -0.72 -4.79
N ASN A 135 25.43 -2.02 -5.07
CA ASN A 135 26.49 -2.88 -5.62
C ASN A 135 26.77 -2.66 -7.12
N SER A 136 25.92 -1.93 -7.84
CA SER A 136 26.14 -1.61 -9.26
C SER A 136 26.95 -0.32 -9.48
N GLU A 137 27.15 0.48 -8.43
CA GLU A 137 27.81 1.78 -8.47
C GLU A 137 29.29 1.74 -8.03
N THR A 138 29.80 0.56 -7.64
CA THR A 138 31.24 0.30 -7.48
C THR A 138 31.83 -0.34 -8.73
N PRO A 139 32.40 0.44 -9.67
CA PRO A 139 33.35 -0.12 -10.61
C PRO A 139 34.65 -0.48 -9.86
N GLU A 140 35.14 -1.70 -10.05
CA GLU A 140 36.57 -1.99 -9.92
C GLU A 140 37.39 -1.14 -10.90
#